data_AF-A0A920G3W7-F1
#
_entry.id   AF-A0A920G3W7-F1
#
_cell.length_a   1.000
_cell.length_b   1.000
_cell.length_c   1.000
_cell.angle_alpha   90.00
_cell.angle_beta   90.00
_cell.angle_gamma   90.00
#
_symmetry.space_group_name_H-M   'P 1'
#
loop_
_entity.id
_entity.type
_entity.pdbx_description
1 polymer ?
#
loop_
_entity_poly.entity_id
_entity_poly.type
_entity_poly.pdbx_seq_one_letter_code
_entity_poly.pdbx_strand_id
1 'polypeptide(L)'
;MPPHHQLASQWAWADECHVIENRAQYREKFAAVSPILADVMTVPSPEAGFYLWPETPINDETFAKQLLERAAVKVLPGRYLARDTPLGNPGENRVRLALVAELAHCVEAAERIAHAVRQGW
;
A
#
# COMPACT_ATOMS: atom_id res chain seq x y z
N MET A 1 -2.98 17.30 26.96
CA MET A 1 -3.20 17.78 25.58
C MET A 1 -3.68 19.23 25.64
N PRO A 2 -3.12 20.18 24.86
CA PRO A 2 -3.54 21.59 24.89
C PRO A 2 -5.06 21.76 24.65
N PRO A 3 -5.74 22.72 25.30
CA PRO A 3 -7.20 22.87 25.20
C PRO A 3 -7.73 23.03 23.77
N HIS A 4 -7.04 23.77 22.91
CA HIS A 4 -7.44 23.96 21.52
C HIS A 4 -7.41 22.66 20.70
N HIS A 5 -6.45 21.75 20.97
CA HIS A 5 -6.44 20.42 20.35
C HIS A 5 -7.61 19.56 20.84
N GLN A 6 -7.98 19.64 22.13
CA GLN A 6 -9.10 18.88 22.67
C GLN A 6 -10.44 19.32 22.07
N LEU A 7 -10.65 20.63 21.92
CA LEU A 7 -11.86 21.18 21.29
C LEU A 7 -11.97 20.75 19.82
N ALA A 8 -10.89 20.84 19.06
CA ALA A 8 -10.86 20.36 17.67
C ALA A 8 -11.09 18.84 17.59
N SER A 9 -10.50 18.07 18.50
CA SER A 9 -10.69 16.61 18.57
C SER A 9 -12.14 16.27 18.90
N GLN A 10 -12.78 16.98 19.83
CA GLN A 10 -14.20 16.78 20.17
C GLN A 10 -15.09 16.96 18.94
N TRP A 11 -14.83 18.00 18.13
CA TRP A 11 -15.54 18.22 16.87
C TRP A 11 -15.31 17.07 15.88
N ALA A 12 -14.06 16.64 15.70
CA ALA A 12 -13.75 15.51 14.82
C ALA A 12 -14.42 14.22 15.30
N TRP A 13 -14.45 13.92 16.60
CA TRP A 13 -15.10 12.72 17.12
C TRP A 13 -16.64 12.75 17.04
N ALA A 14 -17.24 13.93 16.90
CA ALA A 14 -18.69 14.09 16.88
C ALA A 14 -19.30 14.06 15.46
N ASP A 15 -18.48 14.15 14.41
CA ASP A 15 -18.93 14.14 13.02
C ASP A 15 -18.48 12.86 12.29
N GLU A 16 -19.41 12.07 11.79
CA GLU A 16 -19.09 10.89 10.98
C GLU A 16 -19.05 11.17 9.47
N CYS A 17 -19.48 12.36 9.02
CA CYS A 17 -19.54 12.68 7.59
C CYS A 17 -18.14 12.65 6.96
N HIS A 18 -17.17 13.34 7.57
CA HIS A 18 -15.79 13.32 7.07
C HIS A 18 -15.16 11.91 7.11
N VAL A 19 -15.56 11.06 8.06
CA VAL A 19 -15.09 9.66 8.16
C VAL A 19 -15.66 8.81 7.03
N ILE A 20 -16.95 8.97 6.70
CA ILE A 20 -17.62 8.27 5.60
C ILE A 20 -16.98 8.64 4.25
N GLU A 21 -16.76 9.93 4.02
CA GLU A 21 -16.12 10.46 2.80
C GLU A 21 -14.69 9.94 2.65
N ASN A 22 -13.88 10.02 3.72
CA ASN A 22 -12.52 9.49 3.72
C ASN A 22 -12.48 7.98 3.41
N ARG A 23 -13.37 7.18 4.02
CA ARG A 23 -13.48 5.74 3.72
C ARG A 23 -13.94 5.48 2.28
N ALA A 24 -14.79 6.33 1.71
CA ALA A 24 -15.23 6.19 0.32
C ALA A 24 -14.04 6.34 -0.64
N GLN A 25 -13.17 7.32 -0.40
CA GLN A 25 -11.96 7.52 -1.20
C GLN A 25 -11.03 6.30 -1.16
N TYR A 26 -10.82 5.68 0.01
CA TYR A 26 -10.00 4.46 0.08
C TYR A 26 -10.66 3.30 -0.66
N ARG A 27 -11.98 3.09 -0.49
CA ARG A 27 -12.71 2.02 -1.23
C ARG A 27 -12.53 2.16 -2.74
N GLU A 28 -12.62 3.38 -3.25
CA GLU A 28 -12.40 3.66 -4.67
C GLU A 28 -10.97 3.32 -5.12
N LYS A 29 -9.96 3.71 -4.34
CA LYS A 29 -8.55 3.37 -4.61
C LYS A 29 -8.32 1.85 -4.62
N PHE A 30 -8.86 1.11 -3.66
CA PHE A 30 -8.75 -0.36 -3.64
C PHE A 30 -9.46 -1.00 -4.84
N ALA A 31 -10.68 -0.55 -5.16
CA ALA A 31 -11.44 -1.07 -6.29
C ALA A 31 -10.72 -0.87 -7.63
N ALA A 32 -10.03 0.26 -7.79
CA ALA A 32 -9.28 0.56 -9.01
C ALA A 32 -7.92 -0.18 -9.08
N VAL A 33 -7.17 -0.23 -7.97
CA VAL A 33 -5.80 -0.76 -7.96
C VAL A 33 -5.74 -2.29 -7.87
N SER A 34 -6.59 -2.91 -7.05
CA SER A 34 -6.50 -4.34 -6.76
C SER A 34 -6.59 -5.23 -8.01
N PRO A 35 -7.50 -5.00 -8.98
CA PRO A 35 -7.55 -5.81 -10.21
C PRO A 35 -6.29 -5.71 -11.06
N ILE A 36 -5.66 -4.53 -11.12
CA ILE A 36 -4.46 -4.27 -11.94
C ILE A 36 -3.28 -5.09 -11.42
N LEU A 37 -3.09 -5.10 -10.09
CA LEU A 37 -1.97 -5.82 -9.48
C LEU A 37 -2.24 -7.33 -9.39
N ALA A 38 -3.49 -7.74 -9.15
CA ALA A 38 -3.86 -9.15 -9.08
C ALA A 38 -3.63 -9.91 -10.40
N ASP A 39 -3.58 -9.21 -11.54
CA ASP A 39 -3.27 -9.81 -12.84
C ASP A 39 -1.81 -10.26 -12.96
N VAL A 40 -0.88 -9.72 -12.15
CA VAL A 40 0.56 -9.98 -12.27
C VAL A 40 1.21 -10.55 -11.02
N MET A 41 0.56 -10.46 -9.86
CA MET A 41 1.11 -10.93 -8.59
C MET A 41 0.00 -11.31 -7.59
N THR A 42 0.34 -12.10 -6.57
CA THR A 42 -0.57 -12.43 -5.47
C THR A 42 -0.77 -11.20 -4.58
N VAL A 43 -1.98 -10.62 -4.62
CA VAL A 43 -2.36 -9.48 -3.78
C VAL A 43 -3.55 -9.86 -2.90
N PRO A 44 -3.32 -10.24 -1.63
CA PRO A 44 -4.41 -10.48 -0.70
C PRO A 44 -5.24 -9.22 -0.48
N SER A 45 -6.57 -9.34 -0.54
CA SER A 45 -7.46 -8.24 -0.17
C SER A 45 -7.42 -8.05 1.35
N PRO A 46 -7.12 -6.84 1.86
CA PRO A 46 -7.15 -6.58 3.29
C PRO A 46 -8.59 -6.46 3.81
N GLU A 47 -8.81 -6.80 5.08
CA GLU A 47 -10.10 -6.58 5.75
C GLU A 47 -10.32 -5.11 6.10
N ALA A 48 -9.24 -4.36 6.36
CA ALA A 48 -9.27 -2.95 6.74
C ALA A 48 -7.94 -2.24 6.46
N GLY A 49 -7.92 -0.92 6.67
CA GLY A 49 -6.74 -0.08 6.50
C GLY A 49 -6.55 0.42 5.06
N PHE A 50 -5.34 0.88 4.75
CA PHE A 50 -4.99 1.49 3.47
C PHE A 50 -3.70 0.92 2.85
N TYR A 51 -3.28 -0.26 3.34
CA TYR A 51 -2.11 -0.96 2.84
C TYR A 51 -2.50 -2.20 2.04
N LEU A 52 -1.79 -2.44 0.93
CA LEU A 52 -1.71 -3.75 0.30
C LEU A 52 -0.41 -4.44 0.73
N TRP A 53 -0.45 -5.76 0.82
CA TRP A 53 0.65 -6.62 1.27
C TRP A 53 0.94 -7.76 0.27
N PRO A 54 1.25 -7.42 -1.00
CA PRO A 54 1.50 -8.41 -2.04
C PRO A 54 2.77 -9.23 -1.79
N GLU A 55 2.77 -10.44 -2.35
CA GLU A 55 3.96 -11.28 -2.45
C GLU A 55 4.80 -10.83 -3.65
N THR A 56 6.10 -10.65 -3.44
CA THR A 56 7.04 -10.31 -4.50
C THR A 56 7.61 -11.59 -5.12
N PRO A 57 7.69 -11.69 -6.46
CA PRO A 57 8.22 -12.89 -7.10
C PRO A 57 9.75 -13.05 -6.98
N ILE A 58 10.43 -12.06 -6.38
CA ILE A 58 11.84 -12.07 -5.99
C ILE A 58 12.00 -11.47 -4.59
N ASN A 59 13.24 -11.48 -4.11
CA ASN A 59 13.71 -10.73 -2.94
C ASN A 59 13.14 -9.29 -2.92
N ASP A 60 12.50 -8.93 -1.81
CA ASP A 60 11.73 -7.69 -1.64
C ASP A 60 12.58 -6.41 -1.71
N GLU A 61 13.85 -6.44 -1.30
CA GLU A 61 14.76 -5.29 -1.48
C GLU A 61 15.12 -5.08 -2.94
N THR A 62 15.39 -6.17 -3.65
CA THR A 62 15.71 -6.13 -5.08
C THR A 62 14.50 -5.63 -5.87
N PHE A 63 13.32 -6.13 -5.55
CA PHE A 63 12.06 -5.69 -6.14
C PHE A 63 11.83 -4.19 -5.93
N ALA A 64 11.97 -3.71 -4.69
CA ALA A 64 11.78 -2.30 -4.37
C ALA A 64 12.79 -1.39 -5.09
N LYS A 65 14.05 -1.82 -5.18
CA LYS A 65 15.09 -1.10 -5.90
C LYS A 65 14.78 -1.00 -7.40
N GLN A 66 14.39 -2.12 -8.03
CA GLN A 66 14.09 -2.15 -9.46
C GLN A 66 12.85 -1.33 -9.81
N LEU A 67 11.79 -1.37 -8.99
CA LEU A 67 10.62 -0.52 -9.19
C LEU A 67 10.96 0.97 -9.10
N LEU A 68 11.85 1.36 -8.18
CA LEU A 68 12.30 2.73 -8.08
C LEU A 68 13.12 3.13 -9.31
N GLU A 69 14.06 2.30 -9.75
CA GLU A 69 14.95 2.59 -10.87
C GLU A 69 14.24 2.60 -12.23
N ARG A 70 13.33 1.66 -12.48
CA ARG A 70 12.70 1.44 -13.80
C ARG A 70 11.34 2.11 -13.94
N ALA A 71 10.60 2.24 -12.84
CA ALA A 71 9.22 2.71 -12.84
C ALA A 71 9.00 3.98 -12.00
N ALA A 72 10.03 4.47 -11.31
CA ALA A 72 9.94 5.58 -10.36
C ALA A 72 8.88 5.36 -9.26
N VAL A 73 8.62 4.10 -8.91
CA VAL A 73 7.66 3.73 -7.86
C VAL A 73 8.40 3.32 -6.59
N LYS A 74 8.09 3.99 -5.47
CA LYS A 74 8.65 3.66 -4.16
C LYS A 74 7.71 2.71 -3.41
N VAL A 75 8.26 1.58 -2.97
CA VAL A 75 7.58 0.59 -2.13
C VAL A 75 8.46 0.29 -0.91
N LEU A 76 7.89 -0.24 0.16
CA LEU A 76 8.66 -0.59 1.36
C LEU A 76 8.91 -2.11 1.39
N PRO A 77 10.18 -2.58 1.37
CA PRO A 77 10.52 -3.98 1.58
C PRO A 77 9.90 -4.50 2.89
N GLY A 78 9.20 -5.63 2.80
CA GLY A 78 8.46 -6.19 3.92
C GLY A 78 9.38 -6.64 5.05
N ARG A 79 10.60 -7.10 4.73
CA ARG A 79 11.60 -7.51 5.73
C ARG A 79 11.95 -6.40 6.70
N TYR A 80 11.82 -5.13 6.31
CA TYR A 80 12.10 -3.98 7.18
C TYR A 80 11.03 -3.76 8.26
N LEU A 81 9.87 -4.40 8.13
CA LEU A 81 8.77 -4.33 9.11
C LEU A 81 8.75 -5.53 10.07
N ALA A 82 9.69 -6.45 9.94
CA ALA A 82 9.75 -7.69 10.68
C ALA A 82 11.15 -7.95 11.24
N ARG A 83 11.27 -8.96 12.08
CA ARG A 83 12.55 -9.43 12.64
C ARG A 83 12.72 -10.90 12.32
N ASP A 84 13.98 -11.31 12.20
CA ASP A 84 14.32 -12.72 12.00
C ASP A 84 13.90 -13.56 13.21
N THR A 85 13.34 -14.73 12.91
CA THR A 85 13.00 -15.75 13.89
C THR A 85 13.69 -17.06 13.50
N PRO A 86 13.69 -18.10 14.35
CA PRO A 86 14.16 -19.43 13.94
C PRO A 86 13.43 -20.02 12.71
N LEU A 87 12.27 -19.46 12.34
CA LEU A 87 11.48 -19.85 11.16
C LEU A 87 11.70 -18.92 9.95
N GLY A 88 12.64 -17.99 10.03
CA GLY A 88 12.89 -16.96 9.02
C GLY A 88 12.24 -15.60 9.35
N ASN A 89 12.30 -14.67 8.40
CA ASN A 89 11.73 -13.34 8.53
C ASN A 89 10.32 -13.31 7.89
N PRO A 90 9.25 -13.04 8.65
CA PRO A 90 7.89 -13.09 8.12
C PRO A 90 7.55 -11.97 7.12
N GLY A 91 8.43 -10.98 6.97
CA GLY A 91 8.30 -9.91 5.97
C GLY A 91 9.03 -10.18 4.66
N GLU A 92 9.85 -11.24 4.57
CA GLU A 92 10.56 -11.58 3.34
C GLU A 92 9.61 -11.84 2.17
N ASN A 93 10.07 -11.47 0.97
CA ASN A 93 9.33 -11.62 -0.30
C ASN A 93 7.94 -10.98 -0.28
N ARG A 94 7.79 -9.87 0.43
CA ARG A 94 6.60 -9.03 0.44
C ARG A 94 6.97 -7.55 0.40
N VAL A 95 6.05 -6.71 -0.06
CA VAL A 95 6.20 -5.25 0.03
C VAL A 95 4.96 -4.59 0.60
N ARG A 96 5.14 -3.47 1.30
CA ARG A 96 4.02 -2.60 1.71
C ARG A 96 3.75 -1.56 0.64
N LEU A 97 2.53 -1.55 0.10
CA LEU A 97 2.03 -0.49 -0.76
C LEU A 97 0.99 0.32 0.02
N ALA A 98 1.12 1.65 0.07
CA ALA A 98 0.18 2.53 0.75
C ALA A 98 -0.67 3.29 -0.27
N LEU A 99 -1.99 3.10 -0.26
CA LEU A 99 -2.92 3.78 -1.18
C LEU A 99 -3.35 5.15 -0.64
N VAL A 100 -2.36 5.99 -0.33
CA VAL A 100 -2.55 7.28 0.35
C VAL A 100 -2.46 8.48 -0.60
N ALA A 101 -1.87 8.31 -1.79
CA ALA A 101 -1.85 9.34 -2.83
C ALA A 101 -3.24 9.52 -3.49
N GLU A 102 -3.37 10.52 -4.36
CA GLU A 102 -4.56 10.70 -5.20
C GLU A 102 -4.85 9.46 -6.04
N LEU A 103 -6.14 9.22 -6.34
CA LEU A 103 -6.60 8.02 -7.05
C LEU A 103 -5.83 7.80 -8.36
N ALA A 104 -5.70 8.85 -9.18
CA ALA A 104 -5.00 8.77 -10.46
C ALA A 104 -3.53 8.32 -10.30
N HIS A 105 -2.82 8.84 -9.29
CA HIS A 105 -1.45 8.42 -9.01
C HIS A 105 -1.36 6.98 -8.49
N CYS A 106 -2.34 6.54 -7.70
CA CYS A 106 -2.41 5.15 -7.26
C CYS A 106 -2.61 4.18 -8.44
N VAL A 107 -3.50 4.51 -9.37
CA VAL A 107 -3.75 3.73 -10.59
C VAL A 107 -2.51 3.70 -11.48
N GLU A 108 -1.93 4.86 -11.76
CA GLU A 108 -0.71 4.97 -12.57
C GLU A 108 0.45 4.16 -11.98
N ALA A 109 0.65 4.24 -10.65
CA ALA A 109 1.67 3.44 -9.98
C ALA A 109 1.40 1.93 -10.11
N ALA A 110 0.13 1.50 -10.00
CA ALA A 110 -0.25 0.11 -10.16
C ALA A 110 0.01 -0.41 -11.59
N GLU A 111 -0.33 0.38 -12.61
CA GLU A 111 -0.05 0.06 -14.01
C GLU A 111 1.44 -0.05 -14.30
N ARG A 112 2.24 0.88 -13.75
CA ARG A 112 3.71 0.83 -13.85
C ARG A 112 4.30 -0.40 -13.18
N ILE A 113 3.82 -0.76 -11.99
CA ILE A 113 4.21 -2.01 -11.33
C ILE A 113 3.83 -3.22 -12.20
N ALA A 114 2.61 -3.25 -12.72
CA ALA A 114 2.16 -4.37 -13.55
C ALA A 114 2.98 -4.49 -14.85
N HIS A 115 3.32 -3.38 -15.49
CA HIS A 115 4.20 -3.36 -16.65
C HIS A 115 5.60 -3.88 -16.31
N ALA A 116 6.20 -3.36 -15.25
CA ALA A 116 7.50 -3.79 -14.72
C ALA A 116 7.55 -5.31 -14.50
N VAL A 117 6.57 -5.86 -13.76
CA VAL A 117 6.50 -7.30 -13.49
C VAL A 117 6.39 -8.13 -14.77
N ARG A 118 5.55 -7.72 -15.74
CA ARG A 118 5.40 -8.45 -17.01
C ARG A 118 6.67 -8.45 -17.87
N GLN A 119 7.52 -7.42 -17.75
CA GLN A 119 8.80 -7.35 -18.46
C GLN A 119 9.90 -8.18 -17.79
N GLY A 120 9.59 -8.91 -16.71
CA GLY A 120 10.60 -9.55 -15.90
C GLY A 120 11.46 -8.49 -15.23
N TRP A 121 10.78 -7.61 -14.47
CA TRP A 121 11.26 -6.49 -13.66
C TRP A 121 11.19 -5.10 -14.30
#